data_AF-A0A2S6XD30-F1
#
_entry.id   AF-A0A2S6XD30-F1
#
_cell.length_a   1.000
_cell.length_b   1.000
_cell.length_c   1.000
_cell.angle_alpha   90.00
_cell.angle_beta   90.00
_cell.angle_gamma   90.00
#
_symmetry.space_group_name_H-M   'P 1'
#
loop_
_entity.id
_entity.type
_entity.pdbx_description
1 polymer ?
#
loop_
_entity_poly.entity_id
_entity_poly.type
_entity_poly.pdbx_seq_one_letter_code
_entity_poly.pdbx_strand_id
1 'polypeptide(L)'
;MTRTWGVEVTSVHGMIGFGRVTGETPGEALRRTKERVRDAMLAQMPDGASEYTVSVYAPGHRMGDASVAAERVTLVKLRPGPESL
;
A
#
# COMPACT_ATOMS: atom_id res chain seq x y z
N MET A 1 16.01 10.55 12.75
CA MET A 1 15.28 11.82 12.49
C MET A 1 14.06 11.48 11.66
N THR A 2 12.85 11.70 12.18
CA THR A 2 11.59 11.39 11.51
C THR A 2 11.27 12.41 10.41
N ARG A 3 10.84 11.94 9.24
CA ARG A 3 10.40 12.77 8.10
C ARG A 3 8.99 12.37 7.67
N THR A 4 8.34 13.23 6.91
CA THR A 4 7.02 12.96 6.32
C THR A 4 7.17 12.65 4.84
N TRP A 5 6.81 11.43 4.45
CA TRP A 5 6.90 10.92 3.09
C TRP A 5 5.54 11.01 2.40
N GLY A 6 5.53 11.37 1.12
CA GLY A 6 4.33 11.22 0.29
C GLY A 6 4.18 9.75 -0.11
N VAL A 7 2.97 9.22 -0.08
CA VAL A 7 2.69 7.84 -0.52
C VAL A 7 1.47 7.77 -1.43
N GLU A 8 1.55 6.93 -2.44
CA GLU A 8 0.47 6.68 -3.39
C GLU A 8 0.26 5.18 -3.53
N VAL A 9 -1.00 4.78 -3.67
CA VAL A 9 -1.43 3.40 -3.83
C VAL A 9 -2.25 3.31 -5.10
N THR A 10 -1.78 2.53 -6.05
CA THR A 10 -2.43 2.33 -7.35
C THR A 10 -2.71 0.86 -7.59
N SER A 11 -3.76 0.56 -8.33
CA SER A 11 -4.08 -0.77 -8.85
C SER A 11 -4.14 -0.73 -10.37
N VAL A 12 -4.29 -1.89 -10.99
CA VAL A 12 -4.57 -2.01 -12.43
C VAL A 12 -5.84 -1.26 -12.86
N HIS A 13 -6.76 -0.98 -11.94
CA HIS A 13 -8.01 -0.25 -12.19
C HIS A 13 -7.89 1.26 -11.91
N GLY A 14 -6.71 1.75 -11.53
CA GLY A 14 -6.46 3.16 -11.20
C GLY A 14 -6.07 3.38 -9.74
N MET A 15 -6.07 4.63 -9.32
CA MET A 15 -5.64 5.06 -7.99
C MET A 15 -6.58 4.54 -6.90
N ILE A 16 -6.04 3.83 -5.90
CA ILE A 16 -6.76 3.37 -4.72
C ILE A 16 -6.75 4.46 -3.63
N GLY A 17 -5.63 5.17 -3.48
CA GLY A 17 -5.53 6.26 -2.52
C GLY A 17 -4.15 6.90 -2.47
N PHE A 18 -4.06 7.99 -1.72
CA PHE A 18 -2.83 8.73 -1.50
C PHE A 18 -2.80 9.31 -0.09
N GLY A 19 -1.61 9.62 0.42
CA GLY A 19 -1.48 10.23 1.74
C GLY A 19 -0.06 10.58 2.13
N ARG A 20 0.12 10.80 3.43
CA ARG A 20 1.42 11.07 4.04
C ARG A 20 1.68 10.11 5.17
N VAL A 21 2.91 9.62 5.27
CA VAL A 21 3.35 8.71 6.33
C VAL A 21 4.62 9.26 6.96
N THR A 22 4.64 9.30 8.30
CA THR A 22 5.83 9.64 9.06
C THR A 22 6.73 8.41 9.22
N GLY A 23 8.04 8.59 9.04
CA GLY A 23 9.03 7.54 9.17
C GLY A 23 10.45 8.07 9.01
N GLU A 24 11.44 7.32 9.48
CA GLU A 24 12.84 7.71 9.35
C GLU A 24 13.40 7.42 7.95
N THR A 25 12.91 6.35 7.32
CA THR A 25 13.38 5.86 6.02
C THR A 25 12.21 5.67 5.04
N PRO A 26 12.45 5.70 3.72
CA PRO A 26 11.41 5.42 2.74
C PRO A 26 10.89 3.97 2.86
N GLY A 27 11.76 3.02 3.25
CA GLY A 27 11.37 1.63 3.49
C GLY A 27 10.41 1.47 4.67
N GLU A 28 10.58 2.27 5.73
CA GLU A 28 9.63 2.29 6.84
C GLU A 28 8.27 2.86 6.42
N ALA A 29 8.28 3.96 5.66
CA ALA A 29 7.05 4.54 5.10
C ALA A 29 6.33 3.54 4.17
N LEU A 30 7.07 2.81 3.34
CA LEU A 30 6.56 1.75 2.49
C LEU A 30 5.91 0.63 3.32
N ARG A 31 6.61 0.09 4.32
CA ARG A 31 6.11 -0.97 5.20
C ARG A 31 4.81 -0.56 5.89
N ARG A 32 4.79 0.61 6.53
CA ARG A 32 3.61 1.14 7.24
C ARG A 32 2.42 1.32 6.28
N THR A 33 2.67 1.81 5.07
CA THR A 33 1.61 2.00 4.07
C THR A 33 1.04 0.65 3.62
N LYS A 34 1.89 -0.34 3.34
CA LYS A 34 1.44 -1.68 2.96
C LYS A 34 0.57 -2.33 4.03
N GLU A 35 0.95 -2.22 5.30
CA GLU A 35 0.16 -2.74 6.44
C GLU A 35 -1.23 -2.10 6.49
N ARG A 36 -1.31 -0.77 6.40
CA ARG A 36 -2.58 -0.04 6.41
C ARG A 36 -3.47 -0.38 5.21
N VAL A 37 -2.88 -0.46 4.01
CA VAL A 37 -3.62 -0.80 2.79
C VAL A 37 -4.12 -2.24 2.85
N ARG A 38 -3.28 -3.18 3.31
CA ARG A 38 -3.67 -4.58 3.46
C ARG A 38 -4.93 -4.72 4.30
N ASP A 39 -4.95 -4.10 5.48
CA ASP A 39 -6.07 -4.25 6.41
C ASP A 39 -7.34 -3.62 5.81
N ALA A 40 -7.22 -2.47 5.13
CA ALA A 40 -8.33 -1.82 4.43
C ALA A 40 -8.85 -2.63 3.22
N MET A 41 -7.95 -3.26 2.46
CA MET A 41 -8.30 -4.05 1.28
C MET A 41 -8.91 -5.40 1.67
N LEU A 42 -8.34 -6.13 2.63
CA LEU A 42 -8.85 -7.44 3.08
C LEU A 42 -10.30 -7.37 3.57
N ALA A 43 -10.70 -6.25 4.18
CA ALA A 43 -12.06 -6.01 4.62
C ALA A 43 -13.06 -5.87 3.46
N GLN A 44 -12.63 -5.35 2.31
CA GLN A 44 -13.49 -4.97 1.19
C GLN A 44 -13.39 -5.93 0.00
N MET A 45 -12.28 -6.66 -0.13
CA MET A 45 -12.02 -7.47 -1.32
C MET A 45 -12.78 -8.81 -1.29
N PRO A 46 -13.31 -9.25 -2.44
CA PRO A 46 -13.85 -10.59 -2.59
C PRO A 46 -12.74 -11.63 -2.44
N ASP A 47 -13.12 -12.90 -2.27
CA ASP A 47 -12.15 -14.00 -2.28
C ASP A 47 -11.41 -14.03 -3.62
N GLY A 48 -10.12 -14.34 -3.58
CA GLY A 48 -9.24 -14.33 -4.75
C GLY A 48 -8.03 -13.43 -4.55
N ALA A 49 -7.44 -12.99 -5.67
CA ALA A 49 -6.23 -12.19 -5.69
C ALA A 49 -6.52 -10.74 -6.12
N SER A 50 -5.87 -9.78 -5.49
CA SER A 50 -5.83 -8.38 -5.96
C SER A 50 -4.40 -7.85 -5.90
N GLU A 51 -4.06 -7.03 -6.88
CA GLU A 51 -2.74 -6.44 -7.00
C GLU A 51 -2.80 -4.92 -6.85
N TYR A 52 -1.84 -4.36 -6.12
CA TYR A 52 -1.62 -2.93 -6.02
C TYR A 52 -0.14 -2.61 -5.91
N THR A 53 0.23 -1.39 -6.25
CA THR A 53 1.56 -0.83 -6.09
C THR A 53 1.51 0.26 -5.03
N VAL A 54 2.50 0.26 -4.15
CA VAL A 54 2.74 1.36 -3.21
C VAL A 54 3.99 2.09 -3.65
N SER A 55 3.87 3.39 -3.88
CA SER A 55 4.97 4.28 -4.25
C SER A 55 5.22 5.29 -3.13
N VAL A 56 6.48 5.53 -2.80
CA VAL A 56 6.93 6.49 -1.79
C VAL A 56 7.74 7.59 -2.44
N TYR A 57 7.41 8.83 -2.12
CA TYR A 57 8.04 10.04 -2.64
C TYR A 57 8.80 10.75 -1.52
N ALA A 58 9.93 11.36 -1.87
CA ALA A 58 10.76 12.07 -0.90
C ALA A 58 10.01 13.28 -0.32
N PRO A 59 10.33 13.72 0.91
CA PRO A 59 9.69 14.89 1.51
C PRO A 59 9.82 16.13 0.62
N GLY A 60 8.71 16.83 0.38
CA GLY A 60 8.66 18.02 -0.47
C GLY A 60 8.46 17.74 -1.97
N HIS A 61 8.57 16.48 -2.41
CA HIS A 61 8.26 16.09 -3.78
C HIS A 61 6.75 15.89 -3.99
N ARG A 62 6.30 16.03 -5.23
CA ARG A 62 4.91 15.80 -5.60
C ARG A 62 4.68 14.32 -5.88
N MET A 63 3.45 13.88 -5.68
CA MET A 63 3.01 12.55 -6.13
C MET A 63 2.97 12.54 -7.66
N GLY A 64 3.40 11.44 -8.27
CA GLY A 64 3.64 11.35 -9.72
C GLY A 64 5.07 11.70 -10.16
N ASP A 65 5.91 12.23 -9.26
CA ASP A 65 7.36 12.37 -9.51
C ASP A 65 8.05 10.99 -9.49
N ALA A 66 9.37 10.93 -9.72
CA ALA A 66 10.11 9.68 -9.51
C ALA A 66 10.05 9.25 -8.03
N SER A 67 9.47 8.09 -7.76
CA SER A 67 9.41 7.52 -6.41
C SER A 67 10.81 7.09 -5.95
N VAL A 68 11.12 7.33 -4.67
CA VAL A 68 12.37 6.89 -4.04
C VAL A 68 12.32 5.43 -3.56
N ALA A 69 11.11 4.88 -3.44
CA ALA A 69 10.87 3.46 -3.21
C ALA A 69 9.50 3.10 -3.76
N ALA A 70 9.36 1.92 -4.34
CA ALA A 70 8.07 1.39 -4.76
C ALA A 70 8.05 -0.13 -4.63
N GLU A 71 6.89 -0.71 -4.35
CA GLU A 71 6.70 -2.15 -4.29
C GLU A 71 5.32 -2.53 -4.81
N ARG A 72 5.30 -3.57 -5.65
CA ARG A 72 4.08 -4.22 -6.13
C ARG A 72 3.71 -5.37 -5.19
N VAL A 73 2.47 -5.38 -4.73
CA VAL A 73 1.94 -6.30 -3.73
C VAL A 73 0.74 -7.04 -4.31
N THR A 74 0.74 -8.36 -4.15
CA THR A 74 -0.40 -9.22 -4.45
C THR A 74 -1.01 -9.69 -3.13
N LEU A 75 -2.24 -9.31 -2.84
CA LEU A 75 -3.02 -9.82 -1.71
C LEU A 75 -3.91 -10.97 -2.17
N VAL A 76 -3.91 -12.04 -1.39
CA VAL A 76 -4.74 -13.22 -1.63
C VAL A 76 -5.65 -13.43 -0.44
N LYS A 77 -6.96 -13.39 -0.65
CA LYS A 77 -7.98 -13.74 0.35
C LYS A 77 -8.49 -15.13 0.05
N LEU A 78 -8.19 -16.06 0.96
CA LEU A 78 -8.65 -17.44 0.86
C LEU A 78 -10.09 -17.55 1.34
N ARG A 79 -10.90 -18.35 0.66
CA ARG A 79 -12.21 -18.76 1.18
C ARG A 79 -12.00 -19.51 2.49
N PRO A 80 -12.81 -19.25 3.53
CA PRO A 80 -12.86 -20.16 4.68
C PRO A 80 -13.23 -21.54 4.17
N GLY A 81 -12.40 -22.54 4.50
CA GLY A 81 -12.67 -23.93 4.19
C GLY A 81 -13.88 -24.45 4.96
N PRO A 82 -14.43 -25.62 4.59
CA PRO A 82 -15.61 -26.20 5.24
C PRO A 82 -15.42 -26.61 6.71
N GLU A 83 -14.24 -26.42 7.32
CA GLU A 83 -13.91 -26.86 8.67
C GLU A 83 -14.38 -25.91 9.78
N SER A 84 -15.51 -25.22 9.62
CA SER A 84 -16.05 -24.30 10.64
C SER A 84 -17.58 -24.33 10.75
N LEU A 85 -18.19 -25.51 10.62
CA LEU A 85 -19.59 -25.78 11.00
C LEU A 85 -19.66 -26.99 11.93
#